data_AF-A0A528B5I8-F1
#
_entry.id   AF-A0A528B5I8-F1
#
_cell.length_a   1.000
_cell.length_b   1.000
_cell.length_c   1.000
_cell.angle_alpha   90.00
_cell.angle_beta   90.00
_cell.angle_gamma   90.00
#
_symmetry.space_group_name_H-M   'P 1'
#
loop_
_entity.id
_entity.type
_entity.pdbx_description
1 polymer ?
#
loop_
_entity_poly.entity_id
_entity_poly.type
_entity_poly.pdbx_seq_one_letter_code
_entity_poly.pdbx_strand_id
1 'polypeptide(L)'
;LVTRFEPTDQPQAQMVAFLHTLFGEFILKNQMLKSTAISDAGITKQTLYEVEKNAMTRSTYERAMDALEVVNGEVADLIHKAWGR
;
A
#
# COMPACT_ATOMS: atom_id res chain seq x y z
N LEU A 1 -8.59 4.37 -1.12
CA LEU A 1 -7.33 3.67 -0.72
C LEU A 1 -7.39 3.42 0.78
N VAL A 2 -7.22 2.17 1.21
CA VAL A 2 -6.98 1.84 2.63
C VAL A 2 -5.49 2.00 2.91
N THR A 3 -5.13 2.67 4.00
CA THR A 3 -3.73 2.93 4.37
C THR A 3 -3.39 2.28 5.70
N ARG A 4 -2.10 1.96 5.89
CA ARG A 4 -1.56 1.33 7.11
C ARG A 4 -2.29 0.04 7.51
N PHE A 5 -2.63 -0.79 6.52
CA PHE A 5 -3.35 -2.04 6.72
C PHE A 5 -2.46 -3.16 7.28
N GLU A 6 -2.97 -3.92 8.24
CA GLU A 6 -2.33 -5.13 8.76
C GLU A 6 -3.12 -6.39 8.33
N PRO A 7 -2.63 -7.19 7.35
CA PRO A 7 -3.38 -8.32 6.81
C PRO A 7 -3.69 -9.43 7.83
N THR A 8 -2.91 -9.51 8.90
CA THR A 8 -3.10 -10.46 9.99
C THR A 8 -4.08 -9.98 11.05
N ASP A 9 -4.49 -8.71 11.01
CA ASP A 9 -5.48 -8.12 11.91
C ASP A 9 -6.89 -8.39 11.36
N GLN A 10 -7.55 -9.41 11.93
CA GLN A 10 -8.86 -9.87 11.47
C GLN A 10 -9.96 -8.79 11.57
N PRO A 11 -10.08 -8.02 12.67
CA PRO A 11 -10.96 -6.84 12.70
C PRO A 11 -10.72 -5.85 11.55
N GLN A 12 -9.47 -5.56 11.17
CA GLN A 12 -9.20 -4.69 10.03
C GLN A 12 -9.69 -5.33 8.71
N ALA A 13 -9.45 -6.63 8.50
CA ALA A 13 -9.93 -7.34 7.32
C ALA A 13 -11.46 -7.28 7.20
N GLN A 14 -12.18 -7.44 8.31
CA GLN A 14 -13.65 -7.30 8.34
C GLN A 14 -14.11 -5.88 7.98
N MET A 15 -13.42 -4.86 8.50
CA MET A 15 -13.74 -3.47 8.18
C MET A 15 -13.50 -3.16 6.69
N VAL A 16 -12.41 -3.65 6.11
CA VAL A 16 -12.11 -3.47 4.67
C VAL A 16 -13.18 -4.16 3.81
N ALA A 17 -13.58 -5.38 4.15
CA ALA A 17 -14.68 -6.07 3.45
C ALA A 17 -16.00 -5.30 3.54
N PHE A 18 -16.31 -4.72 4.71
CA PHE A 18 -17.48 -3.87 4.89
C PHE A 18 -17.42 -2.60 4.03
N LEU A 19 -16.27 -1.91 3.99
CA LEU A 19 -16.06 -0.74 3.13
C LEU A 19 -16.21 -1.09 1.64
N HIS A 20 -15.70 -2.23 1.19
CA HIS A 20 -15.93 -2.69 -0.19
C HIS A 20 -17.40 -2.92 -0.50
N THR A 21 -18.18 -3.41 0.47
CA THR A 21 -19.62 -3.61 0.29
C THR A 21 -20.37 -2.28 0.19
N LEU A 22 -19.95 -1.26 0.97
CA LEU A 22 -20.59 0.06 0.97
C LEU A 22 -20.22 0.93 -0.24
N PHE A 23 -18.96 0.89 -0.65
CA PHE A 23 -18.40 1.82 -1.64
C PHE A 23 -18.09 1.19 -2.99
N GLY A 24 -18.14 -0.15 -3.12
CA GLY A 24 -17.95 -0.85 -4.39
C GLY A 24 -16.66 -0.44 -5.11
N GLU A 25 -16.82 0.12 -6.30
CA GLU A 25 -15.70 0.57 -7.16
C GLU A 25 -15.06 1.90 -6.74
N PHE A 26 -15.65 2.62 -5.77
CA PHE A 26 -15.11 3.91 -5.29
C PHE A 26 -13.98 3.75 -4.27
N ILE A 27 -13.59 2.52 -3.92
CA ILE A 27 -12.44 2.22 -3.09
C ILE A 27 -11.44 1.36 -3.88
N LEU A 28 -10.15 1.70 -3.74
CA LEU A 28 -9.08 0.92 -4.38
C LEU A 28 -9.10 -0.54 -3.90
N LYS A 29 -8.82 -1.45 -4.81
CA LYS A 29 -8.74 -2.91 -4.58
C LYS A 29 -7.54 -3.29 -3.74
N ASN A 30 -6.42 -2.57 -3.91
CA ASN A 30 -5.19 -2.82 -3.17
C ASN A 30 -5.09 -1.90 -1.94
N GLN A 31 -4.50 -2.43 -0.85
CA GLN A 31 -4.30 -1.69 0.39
C GLN A 31 -2.82 -1.41 0.62
N MET A 32 -2.51 -0.22 1.12
CA MET A 32 -1.14 0.10 1.53
C MET A 32 -0.86 -0.49 2.92
N LEU A 33 0.15 -1.34 3.03
CA LEU A 33 0.50 -2.04 4.26
C LEU A 33 1.06 -1.11 5.35
N LYS A 34 0.80 -1.44 6.61
CA LYS A 34 1.64 -0.99 7.73
C LYS A 34 2.91 -1.83 7.72
N SER A 35 4.06 -1.18 7.54
CA SER A 35 5.37 -1.82 7.51
C SER A 35 6.39 -1.03 8.31
N THR A 36 7.29 -1.73 9.00
CA THR A 36 8.43 -1.08 9.66
C THR A 36 9.37 -0.45 8.64
N ALA A 37 9.52 -1.04 7.46
CA ALA A 37 10.30 -0.44 6.35
C ALA A 37 9.82 0.98 6.00
N ILE A 38 8.49 1.19 5.91
CA ILE A 38 7.89 2.50 5.61
C ILE A 38 8.12 3.47 6.78
N SER A 39 8.05 2.96 8.01
CA SER A 39 8.24 3.78 9.21
C SER A 39 9.69 4.24 9.33
N ASP A 40 10.65 3.33 9.08
CA ASP A 40 12.09 3.61 9.13
C ASP A 40 12.51 4.59 8.02
N ALA A 41 12.02 4.40 6.80
CA ALA A 41 12.22 5.35 5.70
C ALA A 41 11.69 6.76 6.05
N GLY A 42 10.54 6.82 6.72
CA GLY A 42 9.97 8.08 7.21
C GLY A 42 10.85 8.80 8.23
N ILE A 43 11.56 8.07 9.10
CA ILE A 43 12.49 8.65 10.09
C ILE A 43 13.66 9.36 9.39
N THR A 44 14.20 8.77 8.32
CA THR A 44 15.30 9.35 7.53
C THR A 44 14.82 10.34 6.47
N LYS A 45 13.51 10.61 6.39
CA LYS A 45 12.87 11.46 5.37
C LYS A 45 13.14 10.99 3.94
N GLN A 46 13.16 9.68 3.75
CA GLN A 46 13.35 9.03 2.45
C GLN A 46 12.08 8.27 2.07
N THR A 47 11.87 8.09 0.78
CA THR A 47 10.90 7.14 0.23
C THR A 47 11.52 5.73 0.21
N LEU A 48 10.68 4.69 0.09
CA LEU A 48 11.19 3.32 -0.07
C LEU A 48 12.02 3.08 -1.33
N TYR A 49 11.90 3.97 -2.33
CA TYR A 49 12.72 3.97 -3.53
C TYR A 49 14.16 4.46 -3.27
N GLU A 50 14.39 5.18 -2.18
CA GLU A 50 15.68 5.81 -1.82
C GLU A 50 16.42 5.06 -0.70
N VAL A 51 15.75 4.15 0.00
CA VAL A 51 16.37 3.38 1.09
C VAL A 51 17.21 2.23 0.53
N GLU A 52 18.41 2.06 1.05
CA GLU A 52 19.27 0.92 0.73
C GLU A 52 18.64 -0.39 1.23
N LYS A 53 18.48 -1.37 0.33
CA LYS A 53 17.84 -2.67 0.63
C LYS A 53 18.47 -3.42 1.80
N ASN A 54 19.78 -3.22 2.02
CA ASN A 54 20.54 -3.89 3.08
C ASN A 54 20.42 -3.20 4.44
N ALA A 55 19.82 -2.01 4.51
CA ALA A 55 19.64 -1.27 5.77
C ALA A 55 18.50 -1.85 6.65
N MET A 56 17.74 -2.82 6.15
CA MET A 56 16.61 -3.44 6.85
C MET A 56 16.42 -4.91 6.47
N THR A 57 15.51 -5.60 7.16
CA THR A 57 15.15 -6.98 6.83
C THR A 57 14.57 -7.05 5.41
N ARG A 58 15.24 -7.81 4.52
CA ARG A 58 14.88 -7.95 3.11
C ARG A 58 13.41 -8.29 2.87
N SER A 59 12.86 -9.25 3.61
CA SER A 59 11.46 -9.67 3.48
C SER A 59 10.45 -8.59 3.91
N THR A 60 10.84 -7.65 4.76
CA THR A 60 10.01 -6.50 5.15
C THR A 60 10.04 -5.44 4.05
N TYR A 61 11.21 -5.18 3.47
CA TYR A 61 11.36 -4.26 2.34
C TYR A 61 10.56 -4.74 1.13
N GLU A 62 10.77 -6.01 0.71
CA GLU A 62 10.10 -6.59 -0.46
C GLU A 62 8.58 -6.52 -0.33
N ARG A 63 8.01 -6.93 0.81
CA ARG A 63 6.56 -6.81 1.05
C ARG A 63 6.05 -5.36 0.99
N ALA A 64 6.83 -4.40 1.48
CA ALA A 64 6.44 -3.01 1.44
C ALA A 64 6.49 -2.43 0.02
N MET A 65 7.50 -2.81 -0.76
CA MET A 65 7.64 -2.45 -2.17
C MET A 65 6.54 -3.06 -3.02
N ASP A 66 6.21 -4.34 -2.82
CA ASP A 66 5.13 -5.02 -3.54
C ASP A 66 3.79 -4.31 -3.33
N ALA A 67 3.47 -3.94 -2.08
CA ALA A 67 2.27 -3.18 -1.75
C ALA A 67 2.25 -1.79 -2.41
N LEU A 68 3.41 -1.10 -2.44
CA LEU A 68 3.57 0.19 -3.11
C LEU A 68 3.32 0.06 -4.61
N GLU A 69 3.89 -0.96 -5.24
CA GLU A 69 3.78 -1.18 -6.69
C GLU A 69 2.33 -1.42 -7.10
N VAL A 70 1.62 -2.31 -6.41
CA VAL A 70 0.21 -2.61 -6.76
C VAL A 70 -0.73 -1.43 -6.50
N VAL A 71 -0.49 -0.65 -5.42
CA VAL A 71 -1.28 0.54 -5.12
C VAL A 71 -1.00 1.65 -6.13
N ASN A 72 0.26 1.92 -6.44
CA ASN A 72 0.65 2.96 -7.39
C ASN A 72 0.21 2.61 -8.80
N GLY A 73 0.29 1.33 -9.20
CA GLY A 73 -0.24 0.84 -10.46
C GLY A 73 -1.73 1.10 -10.59
N GLU A 74 -2.53 0.80 -9.56
CA GLU A 74 -3.97 1.07 -9.58
C GLU A 74 -4.29 2.57 -9.68
N VAL A 75 -3.51 3.43 -9.01
CA VAL A 75 -3.64 4.88 -9.14
C VAL A 75 -3.27 5.35 -10.54
N ALA A 76 -2.18 4.84 -11.11
CA ALA A 76 -1.75 5.17 -12.47
C ALA A 76 -2.81 4.75 -13.50
N ASP A 77 -3.38 3.55 -13.36
CA ASP A 77 -4.46 3.06 -14.23
C ASP A 77 -5.69 3.96 -14.15
N LEU A 78 -6.08 4.42 -12.95
CA LEU A 78 -7.18 5.37 -12.78
C LEU A 78 -6.91 6.72 -13.46
N ILE A 79 -5.67 7.21 -13.37
CA ILE A 79 -5.25 8.43 -14.04
C ILE A 79 -5.33 8.26 -15.56
N HIS A 80 -4.80 7.16 -16.10
CA HIS A 80 -4.85 6.84 -17.52
C HIS A 80 -6.30 6.75 -18.03
N LYS A 81 -7.16 6.05 -17.29
CA LYS A 81 -8.59 5.96 -17.58
C LYS A 81 -9.27 7.34 -17.59
N ALA A 82 -8.97 8.21 -16.63
CA ALA A 82 -9.51 9.56 -16.58
C ALA A 82 -9.05 10.43 -17.76
N TRP A 83 -7.84 10.17 -18.29
CA TRP A 83 -7.33 10.83 -19.49
C TRP A 83 -7.80 10.17 -20.81
N GLY A 84 -8.50 9.04 -20.75
CA GLY A 84 -8.93 8.29 -21.94
C GLY A 84 -7.77 7.59 -22.67
N ARG A 85 -6.74 7.16 -21.94
CA ARG A 85 -5.56 6.45 -22.45
C ARG A 85 -5.43 5.06 -21.84
#